data_AF-A0AA96VJ42-F1
#
_entry.id   AF-A0AA96VJ42-F1
#
_cell.length_a   1.000
_cell.length_b   1.000
_cell.length_c   1.000
_cell.angle_alpha   90.00
_cell.angle_beta   90.00
_cell.angle_gamma   90.00
#
_symmetry.space_group_name_H-M   'P 1'
#
loop_
_entity.id
_entity.type
_entity.pdbx_description
1 polymer ?
#
loop_
_entity_poly.entity_id
_entity_poly.type
_entity_poly.pdbx_seq_one_letter_code
_entity_poly.pdbx_strand_id
1 'polypeptide(L)'
;MKLNVELSRFRVKEGKSAVVDQWMTFLNDHMEDTLLTLEGEKMYVETIFREVLDGREYLYWYSVQAEGGIEVEHSQSYIDKKHLEYWNECIDSSYDMVDLEPQVVMITKPIYETMEELNRQYDETFKKWLYNFCSG
;
A
#
# COMPACT_ATOMS: atom_id res chain seq x y z
N MET A 1 -8.65 -13.69 -11.55
CA MET A 1 -7.84 -12.51 -11.16
C MET A 1 -6.37 -12.92 -11.04
N LYS A 2 -5.40 -12.03 -11.32
CA LYS A 2 -3.98 -12.25 -10.98
C LYS A 2 -3.65 -11.38 -9.77
N LEU A 3 -3.06 -11.99 -8.75
CA LEU A 3 -2.59 -11.31 -7.54
C LEU A 3 -1.10 -11.07 -7.63
N ASN A 4 -0.67 -9.90 -7.18
CA ASN A 4 0.72 -9.59 -6.89
C ASN A 4 0.87 -9.56 -5.36
N VAL A 5 1.90 -10.26 -4.87
CA VAL A 5 2.26 -10.31 -3.46
C VAL A 5 3.70 -9.87 -3.34
N GLU A 6 3.92 -8.77 -2.64
CA GLU A 6 5.21 -8.09 -2.60
C GLU A 6 5.67 -7.90 -1.16
N LEU A 7 6.99 -7.85 -0.98
CA LEU A 7 7.63 -7.46 0.26
C LEU A 7 8.85 -6.60 -0.08
N SER A 8 8.75 -5.30 0.16
CA SER A 8 9.79 -4.34 -0.20
C SER A 8 10.39 -3.72 1.06
N ARG A 9 11.71 -3.66 1.11
CA ARG A 9 12.46 -3.07 2.24
C ARG A 9 12.98 -1.69 1.90
N PHE A 10 12.74 -0.75 2.81
CA PHE A 10 13.19 0.63 2.74
C PHE A 10 14.04 0.99 3.97
N ARG A 11 15.15 1.69 3.74
CA ARG A 11 16.01 2.16 4.83
C ARG A 11 15.48 3.47 5.40
N VAL A 12 15.41 3.57 6.72
CA VAL A 12 15.10 4.82 7.43
C VAL A 12 16.38 5.63 7.62
N LYS A 13 16.29 6.95 7.42
CA LYS A 13 17.38 7.91 7.69
C LYS A 13 17.77 7.87 9.17
N GLU A 14 19.06 8.02 9.47
CA GLU A 14 19.53 8.09 10.85
C GLU A 14 18.85 9.22 11.63
N GLY A 15 18.43 8.93 12.87
CA GLY A 15 17.78 9.90 13.76
C GLY A 15 16.31 10.22 13.42
N LYS A 16 15.70 9.55 12.43
CA LYS A 16 14.31 9.76 12.04
C LYS A 16 13.31 8.76 12.64
N SER A 17 13.73 7.92 13.58
CA SER A 17 12.88 6.93 14.25
C SER A 17 11.60 7.54 14.87
N ALA A 18 11.68 8.74 15.44
CA ALA A 18 10.51 9.43 16.01
C ALA A 18 9.50 9.89 14.94
N VAL A 19 9.96 10.17 13.72
CA VAL A 19 9.08 10.52 12.59
C VAL A 19 8.37 9.26 12.09
N VAL A 20 9.06 8.12 12.08
CA VAL A 20 8.44 6.81 11.81
C VAL A 20 7.35 6.51 12.85
N ASP A 21 7.60 6.76 14.13
CA ASP A 21 6.59 6.58 15.19
C ASP A 21 5.34 7.44 14.94
N GLN A 22 5.54 8.71 14.59
CA GLN A 22 4.45 9.63 14.26
C GLN A 22 3.66 9.17 13.04
N TRP A 23 4.36 8.70 12.01
CA TRP A 23 3.73 8.20 10.79
C TRP A 23 2.87 6.97 11.06
N MET A 24 3.43 5.96 11.73
CA MET A 24 2.68 4.73 12.05
C MET A 24 1.49 5.03 12.96
N THR A 25 1.65 5.94 13.94
CA THR A 25 0.55 6.41 14.80
C THR A 25 -0.53 7.10 13.96
N PHE A 26 -0.14 8.00 13.06
CA PHE A 26 -1.08 8.71 12.17
C PHE A 26 -1.92 7.75 11.34
N LEU A 27 -1.31 6.74 10.70
CA LEU A 27 -2.05 5.74 9.90
C LEU A 27 -3.01 4.92 10.78
N ASN A 28 -2.58 4.51 11.97
CA ASN A 28 -3.44 3.76 12.89
C ASN A 28 -4.62 4.59 13.42
N ASP A 29 -4.38 5.87 13.73
CA ASP A 29 -5.42 6.79 14.22
C ASP A 29 -6.44 7.16 13.12
N HIS A 30 -6.06 7.05 11.84
CA HIS A 30 -6.91 7.35 10.69
C HIS A 30 -7.15 6.12 9.81
N MET A 31 -7.33 4.94 10.45
CA MET A 31 -7.44 3.66 9.75
C MET A 31 -8.59 3.61 8.75
N GLU A 32 -9.77 4.13 9.09
CA GLU A 32 -10.92 4.14 8.16
C GLU A 32 -10.59 4.89 6.86
N ASP A 33 -10.05 6.11 6.97
CA ASP A 33 -9.66 6.91 5.82
C ASP A 33 -8.47 6.29 5.05
N THR A 34 -7.56 5.62 5.75
CA THR A 34 -6.43 4.89 5.14
C THR A 34 -6.92 3.71 4.32
N LEU A 35 -7.86 2.92 4.83
CA LEU A 35 -8.42 1.78 4.09
C LEU A 35 -9.19 2.22 2.84
N LEU A 36 -9.83 3.39 2.87
CA LEU A 36 -10.52 3.94 1.71
C LEU A 36 -9.58 4.25 0.53
N THR A 37 -8.32 4.62 0.79
CA THR A 37 -7.37 4.86 -0.30
C THR A 37 -6.98 3.55 -0.96
N LEU A 38 -6.75 2.49 -0.18
CA LEU A 38 -6.39 1.15 -0.66
C LEU A 38 -7.45 0.51 -1.59
N GLU A 39 -8.74 0.76 -1.35
CA GLU A 39 -9.81 0.23 -2.21
C GLU A 39 -9.68 0.69 -3.67
N GLY A 40 -9.34 1.96 -3.89
CA GLY A 40 -9.12 2.53 -5.23
C GLY A 40 -7.87 1.99 -5.93
N GLU A 41 -6.90 1.55 -5.13
CA GLU A 41 -5.63 0.99 -5.59
C GLU A 41 -5.72 -0.52 -5.84
N LYS A 42 -6.89 -1.14 -5.63
CA LYS A 42 -7.08 -2.60 -5.64
C LYS A 42 -6.10 -3.33 -4.71
N MET A 43 -5.72 -2.65 -3.63
CA MET A 43 -4.87 -3.15 -2.57
C MET A 43 -5.76 -3.83 -1.52
N TYR A 44 -5.66 -5.15 -1.39
CA TYR A 44 -6.49 -5.93 -0.44
C TYR A 44 -5.88 -5.99 0.95
N VAL A 45 -4.56 -6.04 1.00
CA VAL A 45 -3.79 -6.07 2.24
C VAL A 45 -2.60 -5.17 2.03
N GLU A 46 -2.38 -4.23 2.93
CA GLU A 46 -1.11 -3.57 3.12
C GLU A 46 -0.70 -3.76 4.58
N THR A 47 0.57 -4.04 4.82
CA THR A 47 1.12 -4.16 6.17
C THR A 47 2.53 -3.62 6.19
N ILE A 48 2.79 -2.73 7.15
CA ILE A 48 4.09 -2.12 7.34
C ILE A 48 4.76 -2.78 8.55
N PHE A 49 5.89 -3.44 8.34
CA PHE A 49 6.73 -3.96 9.41
C PHE A 49 7.92 -3.05 9.66
N ARG A 50 8.43 -3.07 10.88
CA ARG A 50 9.63 -2.32 11.27
C ARG A 50 10.66 -3.27 11.86
N GLU A 51 11.91 -3.08 11.46
CA GLU A 51 13.05 -3.86 11.96
C GLU A 51 14.23 -2.93 12.28
N VAL A 52 15.03 -3.33 13.27
CA VAL A 52 16.38 -2.81 13.46
C VAL A 52 17.37 -3.95 13.23
N LEU A 53 18.18 -3.83 12.17
CA LEU A 53 19.18 -4.81 11.77
C LEU A 53 20.54 -4.13 11.71
N ASP A 54 21.52 -4.65 12.44
CA ASP A 54 22.90 -4.11 12.50
C ASP A 54 22.98 -2.59 12.80
N GLY A 55 22.09 -2.12 13.69
CA GLY A 55 22.02 -0.70 14.07
C GLY A 55 21.40 0.21 13.00
N ARG A 56 20.87 -0.36 11.92
CA ARG A 56 20.11 0.33 10.88
C ARG A 56 18.64 0.01 11.01
N GLU A 57 17.80 1.02 10.82
CA GLU A 57 16.35 0.89 10.89
C GLU A 57 15.77 0.74 9.49
N TYR A 58 14.83 -0.19 9.36
CA TYR A 58 14.15 -0.51 8.11
C TYR A 58 12.64 -0.58 8.31
N LEU A 59 11.92 -0.15 7.29
CA LEU A 59 10.51 -0.46 7.12
C LEU A 59 10.33 -1.44 5.98
N TYR A 60 9.38 -2.35 6.13
CA TYR A 60 9.00 -3.32 5.11
C TYR A 60 7.54 -3.13 4.75
N TRP A 61 7.24 -2.93 3.48
CA TRP A 61 5.87 -2.96 2.96
C TRP A 61 5.56 -4.36 2.44
N TYR A 62 4.57 -4.99 3.04
CA TYR A 62 3.96 -6.19 2.52
C TYR A 62 2.61 -5.83 1.91
N SER A 63 2.36 -6.31 0.69
CA SER A 63 1.09 -6.06 0.01
C SER A 63 0.52 -7.33 -0.64
N VAL A 64 -0.81 -7.36 -0.75
CA VAL A 64 -1.56 -8.29 -1.59
C VAL A 64 -2.53 -7.47 -2.42
N GLN A 65 -2.32 -7.41 -3.72
CA GLN A 65 -3.08 -6.54 -4.63
C GLN A 65 -3.43 -7.22 -5.95
N ALA A 66 -4.48 -6.74 -6.61
CA ALA A 66 -4.79 -7.12 -7.99
C ALA A 66 -4.15 -6.16 -8.98
N GLU A 67 -3.97 -6.62 -10.23
CA GLU A 67 -3.51 -5.75 -11.32
C GLU A 67 -4.53 -4.65 -11.67
N GLY A 68 -4.02 -3.50 -12.14
CA GLY A 68 -4.85 -2.38 -12.61
C GLY A 68 -5.39 -1.48 -11.51
N GLY A 69 -4.73 -1.43 -10.36
CA GLY A 69 -4.93 -0.41 -9.34
C GLY A 69 -4.45 0.97 -9.78
N ILE A 70 -4.97 2.02 -9.15
CA ILE A 70 -4.43 3.38 -9.26
C ILE A 70 -3.17 3.46 -8.39
N GLU A 71 -2.12 4.13 -8.84
CA GLU A 71 -0.93 4.38 -8.01
C GLU A 71 -1.21 5.50 -6.99
N VAL A 72 -0.67 5.36 -5.78
CA VAL A 72 -0.81 6.34 -4.68
C VAL A 72 -0.40 7.76 -5.08
N GLU A 73 0.57 7.90 -5.99
CA GLU A 73 1.06 9.17 -6.52
C GLU A 73 -0.01 9.97 -7.30
N HIS A 74 -1.10 9.31 -7.69
CA HIS A 74 -2.22 9.93 -8.41
C HIS A 74 -3.42 10.21 -7.51
N SER A 75 -3.33 9.87 -6.22
CA SER A 75 -4.40 10.11 -5.27
C SER A 75 -4.50 11.59 -4.86
N GLN A 76 -5.73 12.05 -4.69
CA GLN A 76 -6.03 13.38 -4.13
C GLN A 76 -6.30 13.34 -2.62
N SER A 77 -6.28 12.15 -2.01
CA SER A 77 -6.55 11.93 -0.59
C SER A 77 -5.55 12.70 0.28
N TYR A 78 -6.05 13.26 1.39
CA TYR A 78 -5.19 13.92 2.36
C TYR A 78 -4.31 12.90 3.12
N ILE A 79 -4.79 11.66 3.28
CA ILE A 79 -4.02 10.57 3.88
C ILE A 79 -2.79 10.28 3.03
N ASP A 80 -2.95 10.09 1.72
CA ASP A 80 -1.85 9.77 0.82
C ASP A 80 -0.82 10.90 0.74
N LYS A 81 -1.29 12.16 0.74
CA LYS A 81 -0.40 13.33 0.84
C LYS A 81 0.42 13.30 2.12
N LYS A 82 -0.20 13.03 3.27
CA LYS A 82 0.51 12.92 4.56
C LYS A 82 1.43 11.71 4.61
N HIS A 83 1.02 10.60 4.03
CA HIS A 83 1.81 9.38 3.89
C HIS A 83 3.11 9.67 3.11
N LEU A 84 3.01 10.37 1.97
CA LEU A 84 4.15 10.81 1.17
C LEU A 84 5.02 11.87 1.87
N GLU A 85 4.44 12.76 2.68
CA GLU A 85 5.22 13.70 3.49
C GLU A 85 6.13 12.97 4.49
N TYR A 86 5.57 12.02 5.25
CA TYR A 86 6.34 11.18 6.17
C TYR A 86 7.39 10.35 5.44
N TRP A 87 7.02 9.74 4.32
CA TRP A 87 7.92 8.99 3.45
C TRP A 87 9.15 9.84 3.08
N ASN A 88 8.93 11.01 2.49
CA ASN A 88 9.99 11.90 2.05
C ASN A 88 10.86 12.38 3.21
N GLU A 89 10.28 12.55 4.40
CA GLU A 89 11.02 12.97 5.57
C GLU A 89 11.93 11.87 6.12
N CYS A 90 11.45 10.63 6.25
CA CYS A 90 12.14 9.58 7.01
C CYS A 90 12.77 8.47 6.18
N ILE A 91 12.33 8.22 4.94
CA ILE A 91 12.92 7.20 4.07
C ILE A 91 14.17 7.75 3.38
N ASP A 92 15.22 6.94 3.37
CA ASP A 92 16.51 7.24 2.74
C ASP A 92 16.49 6.88 1.26
N SER A 93 16.22 7.86 0.40
CA SER A 93 16.21 7.68 -1.06
C SER A 93 17.59 7.45 -1.68
N SER A 94 18.68 7.57 -0.92
CA SER A 94 20.02 7.18 -1.39
C SER A 94 20.28 5.67 -1.28
N TYR A 95 19.38 4.96 -0.61
CA TYR A 95 19.37 3.50 -0.52
C TYR A 95 18.29 2.97 -1.44
N ASP A 96 18.70 2.17 -2.44
CA ASP A 96 17.75 1.51 -3.32
C ASP A 96 16.83 0.59 -2.49
N MET A 97 15.54 0.62 -2.81
CA MET A 97 14.62 -0.34 -2.20
C MET A 97 15.03 -1.76 -2.60
N VAL A 98 14.77 -2.70 -1.69
CA VAL A 98 15.04 -4.12 -1.95
C VAL A 98 13.73 -4.87 -1.98
N ASP A 99 13.35 -5.34 -3.16
CA ASP A 99 12.22 -6.25 -3.32
C ASP A 99 12.67 -7.69 -3.02
N LEU A 100 11.98 -8.34 -2.10
CA LEU A 100 12.22 -9.73 -1.76
C LEU A 100 11.40 -10.63 -2.70
N GLU A 101 12.00 -11.76 -3.11
CA GLU A 101 11.32 -12.72 -3.97
C GLU A 101 10.36 -13.61 -3.18
N PRO A 102 9.04 -13.55 -3.43
CA PRO A 102 8.08 -14.40 -2.75
C PRO A 102 8.27 -15.87 -3.16
N GLN A 103 8.73 -16.71 -2.23
CA GLN A 103 8.97 -18.14 -2.50
C GLN A 103 7.69 -18.99 -2.43
N VAL A 104 6.72 -18.57 -1.62
CA VAL A 104 5.42 -19.24 -1.49
C VAL A 104 4.36 -18.23 -1.06
N VAL A 105 3.18 -18.32 -1.67
CA VAL A 105 2.01 -17.51 -1.32
C VAL A 105 0.86 -18.47 -0.99
N MET A 106 0.38 -18.43 0.25
CA MET A 106 -0.65 -19.34 0.76
C MET A 106 -1.91 -18.57 1.13
N ILE A 107 -2.84 -18.47 0.17
CA ILE A 107 -4.14 -17.84 0.38
C ILE A 107 -5.21 -18.93 0.30
N THR A 108 -6.03 -19.06 1.35
CA THR A 108 -7.09 -20.07 1.36
C THR A 108 -8.19 -19.73 0.37
N LYS A 109 -8.83 -20.75 -0.21
CA LYS A 109 -9.85 -20.59 -1.25
C LYS A 109 -10.94 -19.57 -0.90
N PRO A 110 -11.56 -19.56 0.30
CA PRO A 110 -12.61 -18.59 0.61
C PRO A 110 -12.14 -17.14 0.50
N ILE A 111 -10.93 -16.85 1.00
CA ILE A 111 -10.37 -15.49 0.98
C ILE A 111 -10.01 -15.08 -0.46
N TYR A 112 -9.44 -16.00 -1.25
CA TYR A 112 -9.15 -15.73 -2.66
C TYR A 112 -10.42 -15.42 -3.45
N GLU A 113 -11.50 -16.18 -3.24
CA GLU A 113 -12.80 -15.95 -3.88
C GLU A 113 -13.41 -14.60 -3.47
N THR A 114 -13.26 -14.20 -2.20
CA THR A 114 -13.68 -12.86 -1.74
C THR A 114 -12.92 -11.75 -2.47
N MET A 115 -11.58 -11.82 -2.55
CA MET A 115 -10.78 -10.83 -3.28
C MET A 115 -11.14 -10.78 -4.77
N GLU A 116 -11.39 -11.94 -5.38
CA GLU A 116 -11.79 -11.99 -6.79
C GLU A 116 -13.15 -11.32 -7.04
N GLU A 117 -14.10 -11.52 -6.13
CA GLU A 117 -15.41 -10.86 -6.20
C GLU A 117 -15.28 -9.34 -6.01
N LEU A 118 -14.48 -8.89 -5.04
CA LEU A 118 -14.19 -7.47 -4.84
C LEU A 118 -13.58 -6.84 -6.11
N ASN A 119 -12.59 -7.50 -6.73
CA ASN A 119 -12.01 -7.01 -7.99
C ASN A 119 -13.07 -6.81 -9.08
N ARG A 120 -13.98 -7.77 -9.25
CA ARG A 120 -15.06 -7.68 -10.25
C ARG A 120 -15.97 -6.49 -9.99
N GLN A 121 -16.32 -6.24 -8.73
CA GLN A 121 -17.18 -5.12 -8.35
C GLN A 121 -16.52 -3.77 -8.64
N TYR A 122 -15.22 -3.64 -8.39
CA TYR A 122 -14.46 -2.43 -8.72
C TYR A 122 -14.41 -2.19 -10.24
N ASP A 123 -14.14 -3.23 -11.03
CA ASP A 123 -14.11 -3.14 -12.49
C ASP A 123 -15.46 -2.68 -13.07
N GLU A 124 -16.58 -3.22 -12.57
CA GLU A 124 -17.92 -2.83 -13.02
C GLU A 124 -18.32 -1.42 -12.56
N THR A 125 -17.93 -1.02 -11.35
CA THR A 125 -18.14 0.34 -10.85
C THR A 125 -17.38 1.36 -11.70
N PHE A 126 -16.12 1.06 -12.02
CA PHE A 126 -15.29 1.91 -12.87
C PHE A 126 -15.84 2.03 -14.30
N LYS A 127 -16.25 0.90 -14.92
CA LYS A 127 -16.91 0.92 -16.25
C LYS A 127 -18.18 1.78 -16.25
N LYS A 128 -19.00 1.67 -15.20
CA LYS A 128 -20.22 2.48 -15.07
C LYS A 128 -19.91 3.96 -14.90
N TRP A 129 -18.87 4.31 -14.14
CA TRP A 129 -18.39 5.68 -14.02
C TRP A 129 -17.91 6.24 -15.37
N LEU A 130 -17.06 5.50 -16.09
CA LEU A 130 -16.58 5.89 -17.43
C LEU A 130 -17.73 6.08 -18.42
N TYR A 131 -18.70 5.16 -18.45
CA TYR A 131 -19.86 5.26 -19.33
C TYR A 131 -20.66 6.55 -19.08
N ASN A 132 -20.89 6.90 -17.82
CA ASN A 132 -21.63 8.11 -17.45
C ASN A 132 -20.83 9.40 -17.70
N PHE A 133 -19.50 9.36 -17.60
CA PHE A 133 -18.63 10.52 -17.84
C PHE A 133 -18.38 10.79 -19.33
N CYS A 134 -18.29 9.75 -20.16
CA CYS A 134 -18.07 9.90 -21.62
C CYS A 134 -19.36 10.05 -22.45
N SER A 135 -20.53 9.75 -21.86
CA SER A 135 -21.83 9.86 -22.55
C SER A 135 -22.61 11.13 -22.20
N GLY A 136 -22.02 12.05 -21.43
CA GLY A 136 -22.56 13.37 -21.10
C GLY A 136 -21.69 14.48 -21.68
#